data_AF-W7XX01-F1
#
_entry.id   AF-W7XX01-F1
#
_cell.length_a   1.000
_cell.length_b   1.000
_cell.length_c   1.000
_cell.angle_alpha   90.00
_cell.angle_beta   90.00
_cell.angle_gamma   90.00
#
_symmetry.space_group_name_H-M   'P 1'
#
loop_
_entity.id
_entity.type
_entity.pdbx_description
1 polymer ?
#
loop_
_entity_poly.entity_id
_entity_poly.type
_entity_poly.pdbx_seq_one_letter_code
_entity_poly.pdbx_strand_id
1 'polypeptide(L)' 'MDYTGLLFDCPLKEQTCDCAFSEIRKLDLKERFELWKSLSENERNNLISRHHICIYEREQTNFAEVKPAPFAKHPK' A
#
# COMPACT_ATOMS: atom_id res chain seq x y z
N MET A 1 -3.19 -9.57 13.89
CA MET A 1 -3.31 -8.13 13.60
C MET A 1 -4.58 -7.92 12.82
N ASP A 2 -5.36 -6.89 13.15
CA ASP A 2 -6.59 -6.54 12.44
C ASP A 2 -6.26 -5.55 11.32
N TYR A 3 -6.58 -5.92 10.07
CA TYR A 3 -6.30 -5.12 8.87
C TYR A 3 -7.59 -4.47 8.30
N THR A 4 -8.70 -4.52 9.02
CA THR A 4 -9.98 -3.92 8.59
C THR A 4 -9.89 -2.41 8.35
N GLY A 5 -8.93 -1.72 8.98
CA GLY A 5 -8.64 -0.30 8.72
C GLY A 5 -8.40 0.02 7.23
N LEU A 6 -7.82 -0.94 6.47
CA LEU A 6 -7.54 -0.77 5.05
C LEU A 6 -8.80 -0.63 4.18
N LEU A 7 -9.96 -1.06 4.70
CA LEU A 7 -11.27 -0.89 4.05
C LEU A 7 -11.75 0.56 4.02
N PHE A 8 -11.22 1.41 4.90
CA PHE A 8 -11.66 2.80 5.01
C PHE A 8 -10.68 3.75 4.35
N ASP A 9 -9.39 3.55 4.59
CA ASP A 9 -8.37 4.46 4.13
C ASP A 9 -7.05 3.76 3.76
N CYS A 10 -6.23 4.44 2.96
CA CYS A 10 -4.88 4.04 2.65
C CYS A 10 -3.91 4.72 3.61
N PRO A 11 -3.14 3.99 4.44
CA PRO A 11 -2.14 4.61 5.32
C PRO A 11 -1.04 5.34 4.54
N LEU A 12 -0.87 5.03 3.25
CA LEU A 12 0.12 5.68 2.40
C LEU A 12 -0.34 7.04 1.87
N LYS A 13 -1.63 7.37 1.93
CA LYS A 13 -2.30 8.56 1.35
C LYS A 13 -2.17 8.73 -0.16
N GLU A 14 -1.12 8.16 -0.75
CA GLU A 14 -0.88 8.02 -2.18
C GLU A 14 -0.98 6.53 -2.51
N GLN A 15 -2.19 6.08 -2.83
CA GLN A 15 -2.38 4.70 -3.28
C GLN A 15 -1.72 4.52 -4.65
N THR A 16 -0.98 3.43 -4.84
CA THR A 16 -0.51 3.05 -6.18
C THR A 16 -1.70 2.70 -7.06
N CYS A 17 -1.57 2.88 -8.38
CA CYS A 17 -2.66 2.66 -9.35
C CYS A 17 -3.27 1.26 -9.23
N ASP A 18 -2.47 0.28 -8.80
CA ASP A 18 -2.86 -1.14 -8.73
C ASP A 18 -3.20 -1.62 -7.30
N CYS A 19 -3.48 -0.70 -6.38
CA CYS A 19 -3.85 -1.03 -5.00
C CYS A 19 -5.13 -1.87 -4.95
N ALA A 20 -5.05 -3.09 -4.39
CA ALA A 20 -6.18 -4.02 -4.32
C ALA A 20 -7.37 -3.50 -3.49
N PHE A 21 -7.11 -2.60 -2.54
CA PHE A 21 -8.16 -1.99 -1.70
C PHE A 21 -8.84 -0.79 -2.37
N SER A 22 -8.33 -0.28 -3.49
CA SER A 22 -8.91 0.88 -4.17
C SER A 22 -10.34 0.61 -4.65
N GLU A 23 -10.58 -0.53 -5.29
CA GLU A 23 -11.92 -0.94 -5.74
C GLU A 23 -12.85 -1.23 -4.56
N ILE A 24 -12.34 -1.84 -3.49
CA ILE A 24 -13.11 -2.12 -2.28
C ILE A 24 -13.59 -0.80 -1.64
N ARG A 25 -12.74 0.24 -1.62
CA ARG A 25 -13.09 1.57 -1.08
C ARG A 25 -14.08 2.35 -1.95
N LYS A 26 -14.40 1.91 -3.17
CA LYS A 26 -15.47 2.49 -3.98
C LYS A 26 -16.86 1.96 -3.58
N LEU A 27 -16.92 0.81 -2.93
CA LEU A 27 -18.16 0.23 -2.41
C LEU A 27 -18.70 1.06 -1.25
N ASP A 28 -20.00 0.91 -0.97
CA ASP A 28 -20.59 1.50 0.22
C ASP A 28 -20.05 0.86 1.51
N LEU A 29 -20.23 1.51 2.66
CA LEU A 29 -19.69 1.02 3.92
C LEU A 29 -20.17 -0.40 4.27
N LYS A 30 -21.45 -0.71 4.00
CA LYS A 30 -22.04 -2.00 4.32
C LYS A 30 -21.46 -3.09 3.42
N GLU A 31 -21.37 -2.83 2.12
CA GLU A 31 -20.80 -3.71 1.11
C GLU A 31 -19.34 -4.06 1.42
N ARG A 32 -18.54 -3.09 1.88
CA ARG A 32 -17.15 -3.35 2.31
C ARG A 32 -17.07 -4.40 3.41
N PHE A 33 -17.91 -4.27 4.43
CA PHE A 33 -17.93 -5.22 5.55
C PHE A 33 -18.45 -6.59 5.14
N GLU A 34 -19.51 -6.64 4.33
CA GLU A 34 -20.06 -7.91 3.84
C GLU A 34 -19.06 -8.63 2.94
N LEU A 35 -18.40 -7.92 2.03
CA LEU A 35 -17.30 -8.46 1.23
C LEU A 35 -16.18 -8.99 2.14
N TRP A 36 -15.70 -8.17 3.09
CA TRP A 36 -14.63 -8.59 3.98
C TRP A 36 -14.98 -9.86 4.76
N LYS A 37 -16.22 -9.95 5.26
CA LYS A 37 -16.73 -11.13 5.98
C LYS A 37 -16.85 -12.36 5.07
N SER A 38 -17.23 -12.18 3.80
CA SER A 38 -17.39 -13.29 2.86
C SER A 38 -16.06 -13.88 2.39
N LEU A 39 -14.97 -13.08 2.40
CA LEU A 39 -13.64 -13.56 2.05
C LEU A 39 -13.13 -14.59 3.05
N SER A 40 -12.58 -15.68 2.51
CA SER A 40 -11.77 -16.63 3.26
C SER A 40 -10.52 -15.98 3.83
N GLU A 41 -9.91 -16.63 4.81
CA GLU A 41 -8.64 -16.17 5.38
C GLU A 41 -7.55 -16.03 4.31
N ASN A 42 -7.47 -16.97 3.36
CA ASN A 42 -6.49 -16.94 2.29
C ASN A 42 -6.69 -15.72 1.35
N GLU A 43 -7.94 -15.39 1.02
CA GLU A 43 -8.25 -14.22 0.19
C GLU A 43 -7.95 -12.91 0.93
N ARG A 44 -8.25 -12.82 2.23
CA ARG A 44 -7.86 -11.67 3.05
C ARG A 44 -6.35 -11.52 3.10
N ASN A 45 -5.63 -12.62 3.32
CA ASN A 45 -4.16 -12.63 3.34
C ASN A 45 -3.57 -12.19 1.99
N ASN A 46 -4.18 -12.59 0.87
CA ASN A 46 -3.78 -12.14 -0.46
C ASN A 46 -3.97 -10.61 -0.63
N LEU A 47 -5.12 -10.07 -0.23
CA LEU A 47 -5.35 -8.61 -0.26
C LEU A 47 -4.33 -7.85 0.59
N ILE A 48 -4.07 -8.32 1.82
CA ILE A 48 -3.07 -7.72 2.73
C ILE A 48 -1.68 -7.77 2.10
N SER A 49 -1.31 -8.91 1.52
CA SER A 49 0.00 -9.09 0.87
C SER A 49 0.18 -8.14 -0.31
N ARG A 50 -0.87 -7.94 -1.12
CA ARG A 50 -0.86 -6.95 -2.20
C ARG A 50 -0.73 -5.52 -1.67
N HIS A 51 -1.29 -5.21 -0.50
CA HIS A 51 -1.07 -3.90 0.11
C HIS A 51 0.37 -3.72 0.59
N HIS A 52 1.02 -4.76 1.11
CA HIS A 52 2.45 -4.69 1.45
C HIS A 52 3.34 -4.40 0.22
N ILE A 53 2.95 -4.85 -0.97
CA ILE A 53 3.63 -4.49 -2.22
C ILE A 53 3.52 -2.98 -2.47
N CYS A 54 2.34 -2.37 -2.27
CA CYS A 54 2.20 -0.91 -2.38
C CYS A 54 3.16 -0.16 -1.44
N ILE A 55 3.34 -0.66 -0.20
CA ILE A 55 4.27 -0.08 0.77
C ILE A 55 5.70 -0.18 0.23
N TYR A 56 6.11 -1.36 -0.22
CA TYR A 56 7.45 -1.61 -0.75
C TYR A 56 7.77 -0.73 -1.97
N GLU A 57 6.84 -0.60 -2.91
CA GLU A 57 6.99 0.25 -4.09
C GLU A 57 7.15 1.73 -3.73
N ARG A 58 6.34 2.23 -2.79
CA ARG A 58 6.45 3.61 -2.29
C ARG A 58 7.82 3.87 -1.69
N GLU A 59 8.26 2.98 -0.79
CA GLU A 59 9.55 3.14 -0.13
C GLU A 59 10.69 3.11 -1.16
N GLN A 60 10.69 2.17 -2.11
CA GLN A 60 11.71 2.15 -3.18
C GLN A 60 11.74 3.44 -4.02
N THR A 61 10.58 4.01 -4.32
CA THR A 61 10.49 5.30 -5.05
C THR A 61 11.12 6.43 -4.25
N ASN A 62 10.86 6.49 -2.93
CA ASN A 62 11.48 7.48 -2.04
C ASN A 62 13.01 7.32 -1.92
N PHE A 63 13.54 6.10 -2.03
CA PHE A 63 15.00 5.88 -2.02
C PHE A 63 15.68 6.19 -3.36
N ALA A 64 14.96 6.15 -4.48
CA ALA A 64 15.51 6.44 -5.81
C ALA A 64 15.80 7.94 -6.05
N GLU A 65 15.20 8.85 -5.27
CA GLU A 65 15.47 10.28 -5.35
C GLU A 65 16.77 10.73 -4.67
N VAL A 66 17.43 9.83 -3.93
CA VAL A 66 18.78 10.11 -3.41
C VAL A 66 19.80 9.92 -4.54
N LYS A 67 19.88 10.90 -5.45
CA LYS A 67 21.05 11.06 -6.30
C LYS A 67 22.27 11.15 -5.37
N PRO A 68 23.30 10.29 -5.50
CA PRO A 68 24.51 10.48 -4.72
C PRO A 68 25.03 11.89 -5.03
N ALA A 69 25.19 12.70 -3.98
CA ALA A 69 25.81 14.01 -4.11
C ALA A 69 27.14 13.83 -4.86
N PRO A 70 27.46 14.67 -5.86
CA PRO A 70 28.74 14.57 -6.54
C PRO A 70 29.82 14.69 -5.47
N PHE A 71 30.62 13.64 -5.31
CA PHE A 71 31.74 13.61 -4.39
C PHE A 71 32.58 14.88 -4.60
N ALA A 72 32.55 15.78 -3.62
CA ALA A 72 33.43 16.93 -3.61
C ALA A 72 34.85 16.40 -3.58
N LYS A 73 35.59 16.61 -4.68
CA LYS A 73 37.03 16.34 -4.73
C LYS A 73 37.68 17.26 -3.70
N HIS A 74 38.13 16.70 -2.58
CA HIS A 74 39.00 17.43 -1.66
C HIS A 74 40.32 17.77 -2.39
N PRO A 75 40.75 19.05 -2.40
CA PRO A 75 42.06 19.41 -2.90
C PRO A 75 43.15 18.84 -1.99
N LYS A 76 44.24 18.41 -2.62
CA LYS A 76 45.44 17.80 -2.00
C LYS A 76 46.14 18.74 -1.02
#